data_AF-A0A6N7PQ77-F1
#
_entry.id   AF-A0A6N7PQ77-F1
#
_cell.length_a   1.000
_cell.length_b   1.000
_cell.length_c   1.000
_cell.angle_alpha   90.00
_cell.angle_beta   90.00
_cell.angle_gamma   90.00
#
_symmetry.space_group_name_H-M   'P 1'
#
loop_
_entity.id
_entity.type
_entity.pdbx_description
1 polymer ?
#
loop_
_entity_poly.entity_id
_entity_poly.type
_entity_poly.pdbx_seq_one_letter_code
_entity_poly.pdbx_strand_id
1 'polypeptide(L)'
;MNKARRIGESAFDPGFGSVVACGEHLVACDGERLRRLDPGKTHGVTLQALDVRFAQLAADGAHAVIVALSHEEVWRVPIEGGDAEVVARGQDEPRSPAVLDARAAWLDCPSPPRWKDGHPVRVRLEGREEPIHEHHGVGDLIACSGALFWSQRERRGAKSFRPDLHRWDPAMGRAEVIAVLEEGDSAEAPGLVTDGKVIAWISGQRISVLDPVTGARRSVEVGAESVCALPVGDDLLVVIGREDVWELIRLGPDGGQRKLARWYNRSRLWTRLVLRGDEVVWAAGERLLAVTLSPGAGA
;
A
#
# COMPACT_ATOMS: atom_id res chain seq x y z
N MET A 1 15.61 16.09 16.57
CA MET A 1 15.04 14.90 15.91
C MET A 1 13.78 14.52 16.66
N ASN A 2 12.63 14.40 16.00
CA ASN A 2 11.39 14.03 16.68
C ASN A 2 11.53 12.59 17.18
N LYS A 3 11.21 12.32 18.45
CA LYS A 3 11.24 10.96 18.97
C LYS A 3 10.01 10.23 18.45
N ALA A 4 10.19 9.12 17.73
CA ALA A 4 9.08 8.25 17.38
C ALA A 4 8.35 7.84 18.66
N ARG A 5 7.03 8.04 18.69
CA ARG A 5 6.17 7.69 19.83
C ARG A 5 5.46 6.38 19.52
N ARG A 6 5.34 5.52 20.54
CA ARG A 6 4.49 4.33 20.45
C ARG A 6 3.04 4.79 20.51
N ILE A 7 2.25 4.45 19.50
CA ILE A 7 0.81 4.80 19.44
C ILE A 7 -0.09 3.57 19.54
N GLY A 8 0.49 2.42 19.76
CA GLY A 8 -0.23 1.19 20.00
C GLY A 8 0.74 0.04 20.27
N GLU A 9 0.22 -0.97 20.94
CA GLU A 9 0.79 -2.31 20.80
C GLU A 9 0.29 -2.81 19.45
N SER A 10 1.17 -3.34 18.59
CA SER A 10 0.62 -4.05 17.46
C SER A 10 0.13 -5.39 17.99
N ALA A 11 -1.18 -5.58 18.02
CA ALA A 11 -1.73 -6.92 17.88
C ALA A 11 -1.48 -7.44 16.44
N PHE A 12 -0.95 -6.61 15.55
CA PHE A 12 -0.53 -7.00 14.21
C PHE A 12 0.60 -8.00 14.30
N ASP A 13 0.35 -9.23 13.88
CA ASP A 13 1.41 -10.08 13.36
C ASP A 13 2.05 -9.28 12.22
N PRO A 14 3.31 -8.84 12.37
CA PRO A 14 3.95 -7.99 11.38
C PRO A 14 4.23 -8.72 10.05
N GLY A 15 4.01 -10.04 9.99
CA GLY A 15 3.97 -10.79 8.74
C GLY A 15 2.67 -10.60 7.95
N PHE A 16 1.57 -10.19 8.60
CA PHE A 16 0.21 -10.33 8.04
C PHE A 16 -0.75 -9.15 8.27
N GLY A 17 -0.42 -8.16 9.11
CA GLY A 17 -1.29 -7.02 9.40
C GLY A 17 -1.07 -5.80 8.49
N SER A 18 -2.11 -5.35 7.78
CA SER A 18 -2.12 -4.06 7.07
C SER A 18 -2.66 -2.95 7.98
N VAL A 19 -2.13 -1.73 7.83
CA VAL A 19 -2.66 -0.49 8.43
C VAL A 19 -2.95 0.51 7.31
N VAL A 20 -4.03 1.28 7.45
CA VAL A 20 -4.44 2.34 6.52
C VAL A 20 -5.02 3.53 7.29
N ALA A 21 -4.94 4.72 6.72
CA ALA A 21 -5.64 5.89 7.24
C ALA A 21 -7.05 5.96 6.65
N CYS A 22 -8.05 6.22 7.49
CA CYS A 22 -9.44 6.41 7.09
C CYS A 22 -9.94 7.68 7.78
N GLY A 23 -9.84 8.81 7.07
CA GLY A 23 -10.06 10.13 7.67
C GLY A 23 -9.04 10.41 8.78
N GLU A 24 -9.54 10.81 9.95
CA GLU A 24 -8.72 11.06 11.15
C GLU A 24 -8.38 9.77 11.93
N HIS A 25 -8.81 8.61 11.46
CA HIS A 25 -8.59 7.34 12.16
C HIS A 25 -7.53 6.50 11.45
N LEU A 26 -6.88 5.63 12.22
CA LEU A 26 -6.15 4.50 11.63
C LEU A 26 -7.02 3.27 11.72
N VAL A 27 -6.99 2.46 10.66
CA VAL A 27 -7.61 1.14 10.65
C VAL A 27 -6.53 0.12 10.44
N ALA A 28 -6.59 -0.96 11.20
CA ALA A 28 -5.64 -2.04 11.05
C ALA A 28 -6.25 -3.38 11.44
N CYS A 29 -5.74 -4.46 10.86
CA CYS A 29 -6.23 -5.82 11.08
C CYS A 29 -5.18 -6.64 11.83
N ASP A 30 -5.54 -7.20 12.99
CA ASP A 30 -4.66 -8.02 13.84
C ASP A 30 -4.74 -9.52 13.54
N GLY A 31 -5.17 -9.89 12.32
CA GLY A 31 -5.54 -11.25 11.95
C GLY A 31 -6.96 -11.59 12.39
N GLU A 32 -7.29 -11.49 13.67
CA GLU A 32 -8.61 -11.89 14.14
C GLU A 32 -9.67 -10.79 13.99
N ARG A 33 -9.25 -9.53 14.06
CA ARG A 33 -10.13 -8.36 14.23
C ARG A 33 -9.66 -7.18 13.41
N LEU A 34 -10.64 -6.45 12.87
CA LEU A 34 -10.43 -5.09 12.40
C LEU A 34 -10.56 -4.12 13.58
N ARG A 35 -9.59 -3.23 13.72
CA ARG A 35 -9.56 -2.23 14.78
C ARG A 35 -9.43 -0.83 14.22
N ARG A 36 -10.13 0.11 14.86
CA ARG A 36 -9.95 1.55 14.69
C ARG A 36 -9.10 2.10 15.82
N LEU A 37 -8.03 2.83 15.50
CA LEU A 37 -7.26 3.60 16.46
C LEU A 37 -7.56 5.09 16.27
N ASP A 38 -8.22 5.65 17.29
CA ASP A 38 -8.56 7.07 17.33
C ASP A 38 -7.32 7.93 17.64
N PRO A 39 -7.28 9.20 17.19
CA PRO A 39 -6.21 10.13 17.53
C PRO A 39 -5.88 10.17 19.02
N GLY A 40 -4.58 10.08 19.34
CA GLY A 40 -4.09 10.11 20.72
C GLY A 40 -4.39 8.87 21.56
N LYS A 41 -5.13 7.88 21.06
CA LYS A 41 -5.40 6.62 21.76
C LYS A 41 -4.35 5.57 21.41
N THR A 42 -4.05 4.73 22.39
CA THR A 42 -3.11 3.59 22.24
C THR A 42 -3.81 2.24 22.15
N HIS A 43 -5.12 2.21 22.39
CA HIS A 43 -5.96 1.02 22.31
C HIS A 43 -7.02 1.25 21.24
N GLY A 44 -7.13 0.30 20.31
CA GLY A 44 -8.10 0.36 19.24
C GLY A 44 -9.46 -0.21 19.64
N VAL A 45 -10.53 0.40 19.13
CA VAL A 45 -11.90 -0.14 19.20
C VAL A 45 -12.04 -1.23 18.16
N THR A 46 -12.63 -2.38 18.52
CA THR A 46 -12.91 -3.45 17.56
C THR A 46 -14.10 -3.02 16.69
N LEU A 47 -13.89 -2.98 15.37
CA LEU A 47 -14.96 -2.70 14.41
C LEU A 47 -15.67 -3.98 13.98
N GLN A 48 -14.89 -5.03 13.71
CA GLN A 48 -15.40 -6.29 13.18
C GLN A 48 -14.50 -7.44 13.63
N ALA A 49 -15.09 -8.58 13.99
CA ALA A 49 -14.37 -9.85 14.07
C ALA A 49 -14.35 -10.46 12.66
N LEU A 50 -13.17 -10.76 12.15
CA LEU A 50 -12.98 -11.24 10.78
C LEU A 50 -12.65 -12.73 10.73
N ASP A 51 -11.99 -13.27 11.76
CA ASP A 51 -11.44 -14.64 11.75
C ASP A 51 -10.68 -14.93 10.44
N VAL A 52 -9.75 -14.03 10.10
CA VAL A 52 -8.98 -14.10 8.86
C VAL A 52 -7.52 -14.37 9.18
N ARG A 53 -6.86 -15.20 8.38
CA ARG A 53 -5.42 -15.39 8.57
C ARG A 53 -4.61 -14.18 8.10
N PHE A 54 -5.13 -13.48 7.09
CA PHE A 54 -4.49 -12.32 6.50
C PHE A 54 -5.54 -11.40 5.87
N ALA A 55 -5.35 -10.10 6.06
CA ALA A 55 -6.14 -9.08 5.40
C ALA A 55 -5.26 -7.94 4.88
N GLN A 56 -5.60 -7.47 3.69
CA GLN A 56 -5.14 -6.18 3.19
C GLN A 56 -6.28 -5.17 3.29
N LEU A 57 -5.89 -3.90 3.47
CA LEU A 57 -6.82 -2.81 3.70
C LEU A 57 -6.60 -1.68 2.71
N ALA A 58 -7.71 -1.08 2.28
CA ALA A 58 -7.78 0.25 1.68
C ALA A 58 -8.88 1.06 2.38
N ALA A 59 -8.97 2.36 2.12
CA ALA A 59 -9.99 3.20 2.74
C ALA A 59 -10.41 4.35 1.82
N ASP A 60 -11.65 4.79 1.97
CA ASP A 60 -12.25 5.92 1.22
C ASP A 60 -12.49 7.16 2.09
N GLY A 61 -12.08 7.11 3.37
CA GLY A 61 -12.30 8.15 4.37
C GLY A 61 -13.51 7.90 5.27
N ALA A 62 -14.51 7.14 4.82
CA ALA A 62 -15.69 6.75 5.61
C ALA A 62 -15.75 5.24 5.93
N HIS A 63 -15.12 4.42 5.10
CA HIS A 63 -15.10 2.97 5.21
C HIS A 63 -13.67 2.44 5.07
N ALA A 64 -13.42 1.34 5.77
CA ALA A 64 -12.33 0.44 5.44
C ALA A 64 -12.82 -0.60 4.43
N VAL A 65 -12.13 -0.71 3.30
CA VAL A 65 -12.28 -1.83 2.38
C VAL A 65 -11.29 -2.90 2.78
N ILE A 66 -11.79 -4.10 3.04
CA ILE A 66 -11.05 -5.23 3.55
C ILE A 66 -11.08 -6.32 2.49
N VAL A 67 -9.89 -6.77 2.14
CA VAL A 67 -9.73 -7.95 1.33
C VAL A 67 -9.07 -9.01 2.19
N ALA A 68 -9.84 -10.05 2.51
CA ALA A 68 -9.43 -11.17 3.33
C ALA A 68 -9.03 -12.35 2.45
N LEU A 69 -7.77 -12.79 2.51
CA LEU A 69 -7.27 -13.84 1.61
C LEU A 69 -7.93 -15.21 1.83
N SER A 70 -8.48 -15.47 3.01
CA SER A 70 -8.98 -16.79 3.39
C SER A 70 -10.49 -16.99 3.21
N HIS A 71 -11.23 -15.97 2.78
CA HIS A 71 -12.71 -16.03 2.74
C HIS A 71 -13.33 -15.87 1.35
N GLU A 72 -12.53 -15.82 0.27
CA GLU A 72 -13.06 -15.67 -1.11
C GLU A 72 -13.99 -14.45 -1.27
N GLU A 73 -13.83 -13.46 -0.39
CA GLU A 73 -14.77 -12.37 -0.18
C GLU A 73 -14.06 -11.04 0.00
N VAL A 74 -14.74 -9.99 -0.45
CA VAL A 74 -14.33 -8.60 -0.23
C VAL A 74 -15.40 -7.94 0.62
N TRP A 75 -14.96 -7.26 1.67
CA TRP A 75 -15.82 -6.68 2.69
C TRP A 75 -15.62 -5.17 2.74
N ARG A 76 -16.68 -4.46 3.07
CA ARG A 76 -16.66 -3.05 3.44
C ARG A 76 -17.10 -2.93 4.89
N VAL A 77 -16.32 -2.21 5.70
CA VAL A 77 -16.61 -2.00 7.11
C VAL A 77 -16.68 -0.50 7.42
N PRO A 78 -17.80 0.01 7.95
CA PRO A 78 -17.92 1.39 8.38
C PRO A 78 -16.91 1.75 9.47
N ILE A 79 -16.26 2.90 9.35
CA ILE A 79 -15.25 3.34 10.33
C ILE A 79 -15.88 3.66 11.70
N GLU A 80 -17.14 4.07 11.73
CA GLU A 80 -17.88 4.32 12.97
C GLU A 80 -18.37 3.04 13.66
N GLY A 81 -18.05 1.88 13.08
CA GLY A 81 -18.64 0.60 13.47
C GLY A 81 -20.02 0.41 12.85
N GLY A 82 -20.54 -0.80 12.98
CA GLY A 82 -21.78 -1.23 12.33
C GLY A 82 -21.58 -2.55 11.61
N ASP A 83 -22.60 -2.97 10.87
CA ASP A 83 -22.56 -4.23 10.14
C ASP A 83 -21.60 -4.13 8.95
N ALA A 84 -20.70 -5.10 8.86
CA ALA A 84 -19.85 -5.28 7.71
C ALA A 84 -20.68 -5.75 6.50
N GLU A 85 -20.44 -5.16 5.34
CA GLU A 85 -21.10 -5.51 4.09
C GLU A 85 -20.16 -6.35 3.23
N VAL A 86 -20.66 -7.44 2.67
CA VAL A 86 -19.92 -8.21 1.65
C VAL A 86 -20.19 -7.60 0.28
N VAL A 87 -19.17 -7.00 -0.33
CA VAL A 87 -19.28 -6.32 -1.64
C VAL A 87 -18.99 -7.26 -2.81
N ALA A 88 -18.31 -8.39 -2.57
CA ALA A 88 -18.08 -9.44 -3.56
C ALA A 88 -17.89 -10.80 -2.89
N ARG A 89 -18.36 -11.87 -3.55
CA ARG A 89 -18.24 -13.28 -3.13
C ARG A 89 -17.64 -14.14 -4.24
N GLY A 90 -17.13 -15.32 -3.90
CA GLY A 90 -16.60 -16.30 -4.87
C GLY A 90 -15.36 -15.80 -5.60
N GLN A 91 -14.52 -15.01 -4.92
CA GLN A 91 -13.22 -14.59 -5.42
C GLN A 91 -12.21 -15.71 -5.21
N ASP A 92 -11.26 -15.90 -6.13
CA ASP A 92 -10.26 -16.97 -6.01
C ASP A 92 -9.29 -16.69 -4.84
N GLU A 93 -8.71 -15.50 -4.83
CA GLU A 93 -7.80 -15.02 -3.79
C GLU A 93 -7.68 -13.49 -3.94
N PRO A 94 -8.66 -12.73 -3.41
CA PRO A 94 -8.66 -11.29 -3.58
C PRO A 94 -7.46 -10.68 -2.85
N ARG A 95 -6.79 -9.71 -3.48
CA ARG A 95 -5.54 -9.07 -3.05
C ARG A 95 -5.51 -7.59 -3.43
N SER A 96 -4.58 -6.86 -2.81
CA SER A 96 -4.22 -5.47 -3.11
C SER A 96 -5.45 -4.57 -3.30
N PRO A 97 -6.30 -4.41 -2.26
CA PRO A 97 -7.44 -3.52 -2.36
C PRO A 97 -7.02 -2.08 -2.64
N ALA A 98 -7.84 -1.39 -3.41
CA ALA A 98 -7.82 0.05 -3.62
C ALA A 98 -9.25 0.59 -3.55
N VAL A 99 -9.40 1.91 -3.38
CA VAL A 99 -10.71 2.57 -3.47
C VAL A 99 -10.69 3.63 -4.55
N LEU A 100 -11.59 3.50 -5.51
CA LEU A 100 -11.83 4.47 -6.56
C LEU A 100 -13.27 4.97 -6.50
N ASP A 101 -13.47 6.26 -6.28
CA ASP A 101 -14.80 6.90 -6.22
C ASP A 101 -15.77 6.17 -5.28
N ALA A 102 -15.32 5.91 -4.04
CA ALA A 102 -16.03 5.15 -3.00
C ALA A 102 -16.34 3.68 -3.34
N ARG A 103 -15.87 3.16 -4.47
CA ARG A 103 -15.98 1.74 -4.86
C ARG A 103 -14.70 0.99 -4.54
N ALA A 104 -14.84 -0.24 -4.04
CA ALA A 104 -13.74 -1.15 -3.85
C ALA A 104 -13.22 -1.65 -5.21
N ALA A 105 -11.91 -1.71 -5.35
CA ALA A 105 -11.22 -2.39 -6.43
C ALA A 105 -10.19 -3.37 -5.83
N TRP A 106 -9.94 -4.49 -6.49
CA TRP A 106 -9.00 -5.50 -6.00
C TRP A 106 -8.44 -6.31 -7.16
N LEU A 107 -7.32 -6.97 -6.91
CA LEU A 107 -6.79 -8.04 -7.75
C LEU A 107 -7.41 -9.35 -7.30
N ASP A 108 -8.10 -10.05 -8.18
CA ASP A 108 -8.57 -11.41 -7.94
C ASP A 108 -7.56 -12.38 -8.55
N CYS A 109 -6.77 -13.01 -7.66
CA CYS A 109 -5.68 -13.88 -8.03
C CYS A 109 -6.08 -15.35 -7.88
N PRO A 110 -5.59 -16.26 -8.74
CA PRO A 110 -5.80 -17.69 -8.56
C PRO A 110 -5.10 -18.19 -7.29
N SER A 111 -5.78 -18.98 -6.45
CA SER A 111 -5.20 -19.48 -5.19
C SER A 111 -4.01 -20.46 -5.43
N PRO A 112 -3.01 -20.53 -4.53
CA PRO A 112 -1.91 -21.50 -4.62
C PRO A 112 -2.43 -22.95 -4.71
N PRO A 113 -1.73 -23.87 -5.41
CA PRO A 113 -0.41 -23.74 -6.03
C PRO A 113 -0.43 -23.19 -7.47
N ARG A 114 -1.57 -22.62 -7.91
CA ARG A 114 -1.83 -22.21 -9.29
C ARG A 114 -1.05 -20.97 -9.76
N TRP A 115 -0.08 -20.50 -8.98
CA TRP A 115 0.78 -19.38 -9.38
C TRP A 115 1.85 -19.80 -10.40
N LYS A 116 2.02 -21.11 -10.62
CA LYS A 116 2.94 -21.65 -11.62
C LYS A 116 2.34 -21.51 -13.01
N ASP A 117 2.67 -20.39 -13.64
CA ASP A 117 2.61 -20.12 -15.08
C ASP A 117 1.19 -20.09 -15.71
N GLY A 118 0.68 -18.88 -15.94
CA GLY A 118 -0.37 -18.64 -16.96
C GLY A 118 -1.80 -18.51 -16.48
N HIS A 119 -2.05 -18.48 -15.17
CA HIS A 119 -3.38 -18.16 -14.68
C HIS A 119 -3.63 -16.64 -14.73
N PRO A 120 -4.84 -16.20 -15.11
CA PRO A 120 -5.17 -14.79 -15.17
C PRO A 120 -5.33 -14.18 -13.78
N VAL A 121 -4.70 -13.04 -13.56
CA VAL A 121 -5.03 -12.09 -12.51
C VAL A 121 -6.06 -11.12 -13.08
N ARG A 122 -7.15 -10.93 -12.33
CA ARG A 122 -8.28 -10.10 -12.75
C ARG A 122 -8.30 -8.83 -11.93
N VAL A 123 -8.30 -7.68 -12.59
CA VAL A 123 -8.57 -6.41 -11.92
C VAL A 123 -10.08 -6.26 -11.84
N ARG A 124 -10.61 -6.25 -10.62
CA ARG A 124 -12.05 -6.16 -10.36
C ARG A 124 -12.41 -4.82 -9.74
N LEU A 125 -13.65 -4.40 -10.00
CA LEU A 125 -14.24 -3.18 -9.49
C LEU A 125 -15.66 -3.51 -9.02
N GLU A 126 -15.98 -3.07 -7.82
CA GLU A 126 -17.30 -3.24 -7.22
C GLU A 126 -18.42 -2.73 -8.13
N GLY A 127 -19.54 -3.48 -8.11
CA GLY A 127 -20.71 -3.21 -8.94
C GLY A 127 -20.54 -3.65 -10.40
N ARG A 128 -19.43 -4.29 -10.76
CA ARG A 128 -19.23 -4.91 -12.07
C ARG A 128 -19.20 -6.44 -11.96
N GLU A 129 -19.90 -7.10 -12.86
CA GLU A 129 -19.91 -8.55 -12.99
C GLU A 129 -18.59 -9.06 -13.60
N GLU A 130 -18.17 -8.44 -14.71
CA GLU A 130 -16.94 -8.76 -15.41
C GLU A 130 -15.74 -7.94 -14.90
N PRO A 131 -14.52 -8.51 -14.90
CA PRO A 131 -13.32 -7.76 -14.55
C PRO A 131 -13.07 -6.62 -15.54
N ILE A 132 -12.51 -5.51 -15.06
CA ILE A 132 -12.15 -4.38 -15.92
C ILE A 132 -10.91 -4.65 -16.77
N HIS A 133 -10.08 -5.59 -16.31
CA HIS A 133 -8.90 -6.06 -17.03
C HIS A 133 -8.52 -7.47 -16.55
N GLU A 134 -7.95 -8.25 -17.45
CA GLU A 134 -7.38 -9.56 -17.15
C GLU A 134 -5.96 -9.62 -17.73
N HIS A 135 -5.01 -10.06 -16.91
CA HIS A 135 -3.61 -10.14 -17.30
C HIS A 135 -2.92 -11.32 -16.62
N HIS A 136 -1.65 -11.57 -16.95
CA HIS A 136 -0.83 -12.55 -16.26
C HIS A 136 0.20 -11.87 -15.36
N GLY A 137 0.58 -12.55 -14.28
CA GLY A 137 1.55 -12.05 -13.32
C GLY A 137 0.91 -11.26 -12.18
N VAL A 138 1.62 -11.22 -11.06
CA VAL A 138 1.19 -10.53 -9.83
C VAL A 138 1.76 -9.12 -9.83
N GLY A 139 1.02 -8.18 -9.26
CA GLY A 139 1.52 -6.86 -8.90
C GLY A 139 0.69 -6.22 -7.80
N ASP A 140 0.92 -4.94 -7.59
CA ASP A 140 0.14 -4.11 -6.68
C ASP A 140 -0.93 -3.34 -7.45
N LEU A 141 -2.06 -3.03 -6.78
CA LEU A 141 -3.13 -2.19 -7.29
C LEU A 141 -3.29 -0.99 -6.36
N ILE A 142 -3.36 0.20 -6.95
CA ILE A 142 -3.60 1.46 -6.25
C ILE A 142 -4.63 2.31 -7.01
N ALA A 143 -5.27 3.23 -6.29
CA ALA A 143 -6.08 4.29 -6.89
C ALA A 143 -5.35 5.62 -6.74
N CYS A 144 -5.24 6.38 -7.83
CA CYS A 144 -4.52 7.65 -7.86
C CYS A 144 -5.20 8.58 -8.86
N SER A 145 -5.44 9.85 -8.52
CA SER A 145 -5.97 10.86 -9.45
C SER A 145 -7.20 10.42 -10.27
N GLY A 146 -8.14 9.68 -9.67
CA GLY A 146 -9.38 9.24 -10.33
C GLY A 146 -9.22 8.04 -11.28
N ALA A 147 -8.10 7.32 -11.24
CA ALA A 147 -7.86 6.13 -12.03
C ALA A 147 -7.29 4.98 -11.17
N LEU A 148 -7.39 3.76 -11.69
CA LEU A 148 -6.71 2.58 -11.12
C LEU A 148 -5.38 2.37 -11.83
N PHE A 149 -4.36 1.99 -11.05
CA PHE A 149 -3.05 1.64 -11.57
C PHE A 149 -2.59 0.34 -10.96
N TRP A 150 -1.97 -0.50 -11.77
CA TRP A 150 -1.35 -1.71 -11.27
C TRP A 150 -0.01 -1.99 -11.94
N SER A 151 0.88 -2.63 -11.21
CA SER A 151 2.08 -3.20 -11.79
C SER A 151 1.73 -4.56 -12.39
N GLN A 152 2.26 -4.85 -13.57
CA GLN A 152 2.11 -6.14 -14.22
C GLN A 152 3.48 -6.70 -14.51
N ARG A 153 3.75 -7.90 -14.01
CA ARG A 153 4.95 -8.65 -14.35
C ARG A 153 4.70 -9.54 -15.57
N GLU A 154 5.10 -9.07 -16.74
CA GLU A 154 5.09 -9.93 -17.93
C GLU A 154 6.40 -10.71 -18.03
N ARG A 155 6.31 -12.03 -18.22
CA ARG A 155 7.47 -12.87 -18.52
C ARG A 155 7.83 -12.71 -20.00
N ARG A 156 8.93 -12.03 -20.30
CA ARG A 156 9.47 -11.95 -21.66
C ARG A 156 10.63 -12.93 -21.81
N GLY A 157 10.29 -14.17 -22.16
CA GLY A 157 11.27 -15.23 -22.41
C GLY A 157 11.80 -15.89 -21.13
N ALA A 158 12.99 -16.49 -21.22
CA ALA A 158 13.49 -17.40 -20.18
C ALA A 158 13.99 -16.69 -18.90
N LYS A 159 14.40 -15.41 -18.98
CA LYS A 159 15.12 -14.73 -17.88
C LYS A 159 14.87 -13.23 -17.70
N SER A 160 14.11 -12.56 -18.56
CA SER A 160 13.80 -11.13 -18.37
C SER A 160 12.33 -10.94 -18.03
N PHE A 161 12.10 -10.23 -16.93
CA PHE A 161 10.80 -9.68 -16.61
C PHE A 161 10.82 -8.21 -17.02
N ARG A 162 9.63 -7.66 -17.28
CA ARG A 162 9.47 -6.22 -17.47
C ARG A 162 8.23 -5.84 -16.69
N PRO A 163 8.37 -5.17 -15.55
CA PRO A 163 7.22 -4.68 -14.83
C PRO A 163 6.68 -3.47 -15.58
N ASP A 164 5.50 -3.60 -16.16
CA ASP A 164 4.78 -2.50 -16.79
C ASP A 164 3.83 -1.86 -15.78
N LEU A 165 3.66 -0.55 -15.86
CA LEU A 165 2.63 0.19 -15.12
C LEU A 165 1.43 0.40 -16.03
N HIS A 166 0.33 -0.19 -15.62
CA HIS A 166 -0.94 -0.05 -16.30
C HIS A 166 -1.80 1.01 -15.63
N ARG A 167 -2.70 1.61 -16.42
CA ARG A 167 -3.74 2.53 -15.99
C ARG A 167 -5.07 2.07 -16.54
N TRP A 168 -6.11 2.14 -15.73
CA TRP A 168 -7.50 2.11 -16.18
C TRP A 168 -8.22 3.37 -15.70
N ASP A 169 -8.76 4.11 -16.65
CA ASP A 169 -9.54 5.32 -16.40
C ASP A 169 -11.03 5.01 -16.64
N PRO A 170 -11.92 5.26 -15.66
CA PRO A 170 -13.36 5.06 -15.83
C PRO A 170 -13.95 5.75 -17.06
N ALA A 171 -13.45 6.94 -17.41
CA ALA A 171 -13.93 7.71 -18.54
C ALA A 171 -13.52 7.09 -19.88
N MET A 172 -12.37 6.40 -19.93
CA MET A 172 -11.89 5.73 -21.14
C MET A 172 -12.40 4.30 -21.25
N GLY A 173 -12.72 3.65 -20.13
CA GLY A 173 -13.27 2.30 -20.08
C GLY A 173 -12.30 1.19 -20.52
N ARG A 174 -11.02 1.50 -20.75
CA ARG A 174 -10.00 0.53 -21.18
C ARG A 174 -8.68 0.72 -20.42
N ALA A 175 -7.93 -0.36 -20.31
CA ALA A 175 -6.60 -0.38 -19.71
C ALA A 175 -5.52 0.00 -20.75
N GLU A 176 -4.49 0.71 -20.32
CA GLU A 176 -3.31 1.03 -21.13
C GLU A 176 -2.01 0.94 -20.33
N VAL A 177 -0.90 0.67 -21.01
CA VAL A 177 0.44 0.74 -20.42
C VAL A 177 0.96 2.16 -20.52
N ILE A 178 1.28 2.79 -19.38
CA ILE A 178 1.72 4.19 -19.33
C ILE A 178 3.22 4.35 -19.01
N ALA A 179 3.80 3.34 -18.36
CA ALA A 179 5.21 3.36 -18.00
C ALA A 179 5.77 1.95 -17.95
N VAL A 180 7.09 1.90 -18.02
CA VAL A 180 7.88 0.71 -17.76
C VAL A 180 8.60 1.00 -16.47
N LEU A 181 8.38 0.16 -15.48
CA LEU A 181 9.00 0.28 -14.18
C LEU A 181 10.42 -0.28 -14.34
N GLU A 182 11.42 0.59 -14.24
CA GLU A 182 12.82 0.17 -14.34
C GLU A 182 13.13 -0.88 -13.27
N GLU A 183 13.68 -2.03 -13.69
CA GLU A 183 14.11 -3.08 -12.77
C GLU A 183 15.26 -2.56 -11.90
N GLY A 184 15.10 -2.70 -10.58
CA GLY A 184 16.24 -2.77 -9.69
C GLY A 184 16.76 -4.20 -9.70
N ASP A 185 17.84 -4.51 -8.97
CA ASP A 185 18.42 -5.86 -8.90
C ASP A 185 17.48 -6.95 -8.34
N SER A 186 16.21 -6.65 -8.08
CA SER A 186 15.21 -7.57 -7.53
C SER A 186 14.39 -8.26 -8.62
N ALA A 187 14.19 -9.57 -8.45
CA ALA A 187 13.37 -10.40 -9.33
C ALA A 187 11.86 -10.28 -9.06
N GLU A 188 11.38 -9.27 -8.34
CA GLU A 188 9.96 -9.03 -8.02
C GLU A 188 9.46 -7.72 -8.65
N ALA A 189 8.16 -7.66 -9.02
CA ALA A 189 7.58 -6.39 -9.49
C ALA A 189 7.62 -5.37 -8.34
N PRO A 190 8.00 -4.11 -8.62
CA PRO A 190 8.14 -3.14 -7.56
C PRO A 190 6.77 -2.82 -6.97
N GLY A 191 6.74 -2.69 -5.64
CA GLY A 191 5.53 -2.30 -4.94
C GLY A 191 5.13 -0.86 -5.27
N LEU A 192 3.84 -0.63 -5.48
CA LEU A 192 3.30 0.69 -5.81
C LEU A 192 2.80 1.39 -4.54
N VAL A 193 3.13 2.67 -4.41
CA VAL A 193 2.67 3.53 -3.31
C VAL A 193 2.17 4.86 -3.84
N THR A 194 1.23 5.47 -3.13
CA THR A 194 0.63 6.74 -3.55
C THR A 194 0.10 7.54 -2.36
N ASP A 195 0.04 8.86 -2.52
CA ASP A 195 -0.70 9.79 -1.67
C ASP A 195 -2.06 10.19 -2.28
N GLY A 196 -2.48 9.48 -3.33
CA GLY A 196 -3.66 9.79 -4.13
C GLY A 196 -3.43 10.80 -5.26
N LYS A 197 -2.25 11.46 -5.32
CA LYS A 197 -1.90 12.42 -6.37
C LYS A 197 -0.75 11.96 -7.25
N VAL A 198 0.26 11.34 -6.67
CA VAL A 198 1.42 10.79 -7.42
C VAL A 198 1.62 9.32 -7.11
N ILE A 199 2.29 8.62 -8.01
CA ILE A 199 2.64 7.21 -7.87
C ILE A 199 4.14 7.14 -7.65
N ALA A 200 4.59 6.38 -6.66
CA ALA A 200 5.99 6.06 -6.49
C ALA A 200 6.23 4.55 -6.38
N TRP A 201 7.45 4.15 -6.71
CA TRP A 201 7.90 2.78 -6.62
C TRP A 201 9.40 2.72 -6.31
N ILE A 202 9.81 1.65 -5.65
CA ILE A 202 11.21 1.42 -5.27
C ILE A 202 11.85 0.49 -6.29
N SER A 203 13.06 0.85 -6.73
CA SER A 203 13.89 0.09 -7.64
C SER A 203 15.32 0.05 -7.08
N GLY A 204 15.60 -0.97 -6.26
CA GLY A 204 16.87 -1.08 -5.53
C GLY A 204 17.09 0.08 -4.54
N GLN A 205 18.08 0.93 -4.82
CA GLN A 205 18.38 2.13 -4.02
C GLN A 205 17.78 3.42 -4.58
N ARG A 206 17.00 3.31 -5.66
CA ARG A 206 16.33 4.42 -6.33
C ARG A 206 14.84 4.39 -6.02
N ILE A 207 14.25 5.57 -5.85
CA ILE A 207 12.80 5.75 -5.81
C ILE A 207 12.41 6.60 -6.99
N SER A 208 11.47 6.11 -7.78
CA SER A 208 10.91 6.85 -8.90
C SER A 208 9.50 7.32 -8.56
N VAL A 209 9.16 8.51 -9.07
CA VAL A 209 7.87 9.16 -8.87
C VAL A 209 7.32 9.57 -10.22
N LEU A 210 6.03 9.30 -10.43
CA LEU A 210 5.25 9.66 -11.60
C LEU A 210 4.05 10.49 -11.16
N ASP A 211 3.88 11.65 -11.77
CA ASP A 211 2.60 12.34 -11.81
C ASP A 211 1.74 11.70 -12.92
N PRO A 212 0.64 11.01 -12.59
CA PRO A 212 -0.19 10.32 -13.57
C PRO A 212 -1.01 11.27 -14.45
N VAL A 213 -1.19 12.53 -14.05
CA VAL A 213 -1.95 13.53 -14.79
C VAL A 213 -1.07 14.19 -15.85
N THR A 214 0.13 14.63 -15.46
CA THR A 214 1.05 15.34 -16.36
C THR A 214 2.03 14.41 -17.08
N GLY A 215 2.22 13.19 -16.58
CA GLY A 215 3.25 12.27 -17.03
C GLY A 215 4.66 12.66 -16.56
N ALA A 216 4.80 13.70 -15.74
CA ALA A 216 6.09 14.14 -15.23
C ALA A 216 6.73 13.05 -14.36
N ARG A 217 8.04 12.83 -14.55
CA ARG A 217 8.80 11.81 -13.83
C ARG A 217 10.02 12.41 -13.16
N ARG A 218 10.34 11.87 -11.99
CA ARG A 218 11.62 12.09 -11.31
C ARG A 218 12.07 10.82 -10.61
N SER A 219 13.38 10.73 -10.39
CA SER A 219 13.99 9.65 -9.63
C SER A 219 14.95 10.24 -8.60
N VAL A 220 14.99 9.64 -7.42
CA VAL A 220 15.86 10.06 -6.31
C VAL A 220 16.70 8.86 -5.88
N GLU A 221 18.02 9.04 -5.85
CA GLU A 221 18.94 8.05 -5.28
C GLU A 221 18.98 8.19 -3.76
N VAL A 222 18.71 7.09 -3.06
CA VAL A 222 18.66 7.06 -1.60
C VAL A 222 20.04 6.74 -1.01
N GLY A 223 20.87 5.98 -1.74
CA GLY A 223 22.20 5.55 -1.30
C GLY A 223 22.17 4.49 -0.19
N ALA A 224 21.03 3.80 -0.04
CA ALA A 224 20.83 2.67 0.86
C ALA A 224 19.68 1.80 0.36
N GLU A 225 19.65 0.53 0.79
CA GLU A 225 18.52 -0.37 0.57
C GLU A 225 17.25 0.27 1.16
N SER A 226 16.32 0.62 0.28
CA SER A 226 15.04 1.21 0.64
C SER A 226 14.00 0.11 0.74
N VAL A 227 13.27 0.07 1.84
CA VAL A 227 12.28 -1.01 2.11
C VAL A 227 10.85 -0.52 1.97
N CYS A 228 10.62 0.78 2.16
CA CYS A 228 9.32 1.40 1.89
C CYS A 228 9.51 2.88 1.57
N ALA A 229 8.60 3.40 0.73
CA ALA A 229 8.48 4.81 0.42
C ALA A 229 7.02 5.25 0.52
N LEU A 230 6.79 6.53 0.75
CA LEU A 230 5.47 7.15 0.68
C LEU A 230 5.63 8.60 0.18
N PRO A 231 5.00 8.98 -0.94
CA PRO A 231 4.91 10.37 -1.35
C PRO A 231 4.16 11.22 -0.32
N VAL A 232 4.65 12.42 -0.04
CA VAL A 232 3.95 13.40 0.81
C VAL A 232 4.22 14.80 0.25
N GLY A 233 3.29 15.29 -0.58
CA GLY A 233 3.51 16.53 -1.33
C GLY A 233 4.70 16.39 -2.27
N ASP A 234 5.63 17.34 -2.25
CA ASP A 234 6.84 17.31 -3.09
C ASP A 234 7.95 16.41 -2.53
N ASP A 235 7.77 15.89 -1.31
CA ASP A 235 8.78 15.07 -0.63
C ASP A 235 8.43 13.58 -0.68
N LEU A 236 9.42 12.75 -0.35
CA LEU A 236 9.26 11.32 -0.12
C LEU A 236 9.63 10.99 1.31
N LEU A 237 8.79 10.23 1.99
CA LEU A 237 9.16 9.55 3.22
C LEU A 237 9.69 8.18 2.87
N VAL A 238 10.85 7.82 3.42
CA VAL A 238 11.54 6.58 3.06
C VAL A 238 12.03 5.88 4.30
N VAL A 239 11.79 4.58 4.37
CA VAL A 239 12.39 3.69 5.36
C VAL A 239 13.61 3.04 4.73
N ILE A 240 14.77 3.33 5.31
CA ILE A 240 16.04 2.71 4.92
C ILE A 240 16.52 1.78 6.03
N GLY A 241 17.05 0.63 5.61
CA GLY A 241 17.66 -0.36 6.50
C GLY A 241 19.18 -0.32 6.41
N ARG A 242 19.87 -0.36 7.54
CA ARG A 242 21.32 -0.59 7.65
C ARG A 242 21.56 -1.56 8.79
N GLU A 243 21.79 -2.83 8.43
CA GLU A 243 21.93 -3.93 9.40
C GLU A 243 20.67 -4.06 10.29
N ASP A 244 20.82 -3.96 11.61
CA ASP A 244 19.72 -4.02 12.60
C ASP A 244 19.08 -2.66 12.90
N VAL A 245 19.50 -1.61 12.17
CA VAL A 245 19.07 -0.23 12.38
C VAL A 245 18.22 0.24 11.21
N TRP A 246 17.06 0.80 11.55
CA TRP A 246 16.13 1.38 10.58
C TRP A 246 15.98 2.86 10.82
N GLU A 247 15.87 3.60 9.73
CA GLU A 247 15.70 5.04 9.74
C GLU A 247 14.53 5.44 8.85
N LEU A 248 13.69 6.35 9.36
CA LEU A 248 12.71 7.06 8.57
C LEU A 248 13.31 8.40 8.20
N ILE A 249 13.48 8.63 6.90
CA ILE A 249 14.01 9.86 6.34
C ILE A 249 12.94 10.56 5.49
N ARG A 250 13.04 11.88 5.42
CA ARG A 250 12.34 12.71 4.46
C ARG A 250 13.34 13.12 3.38
N LEU A 251 13.02 12.82 2.12
CA LEU A 251 13.79 13.16 0.94
C LEU A 251 13.08 14.30 0.20
N GLY A 252 13.77 15.42 0.06
CA GLY A 252 13.32 16.54 -0.75
C GLY A 252 13.44 16.26 -2.27
N PRO A 253 12.81 17.09 -3.11
CA PRO A 253 12.91 16.96 -4.56
C PRO A 253 14.30 17.24 -5.13
N ASP A 254 15.13 17.95 -4.39
CA ASP A 254 16.54 18.21 -4.67
C ASP A 254 17.48 17.08 -4.19
N GLY A 255 16.93 16.02 -3.58
CA GLY A 255 17.69 14.94 -2.96
C GLY A 255 18.15 15.25 -1.54
N GLY A 256 17.79 16.40 -0.97
CA GLY A 256 18.08 16.74 0.42
C GLY A 256 17.47 15.73 1.39
N GLN A 257 18.28 15.18 2.31
CA GLN A 257 17.82 14.16 3.24
C GLN A 257 17.71 14.71 4.67
N ARG A 258 16.57 14.47 5.33
CA ARG A 258 16.38 14.77 6.75
C ARG A 258 15.91 13.54 7.51
N LYS A 259 16.67 13.14 8.52
CA LYS A 259 16.29 12.05 9.42
C LYS A 259 15.14 12.47 10.35
N LEU A 260 14.06 11.69 10.34
CA LEU A 260 12.88 11.92 11.17
C LEU A 260 12.87 11.02 12.39
N ALA A 261 13.15 9.73 12.21
CA ALA A 261 13.17 8.75 13.28
C ALA A 261 14.23 7.66 13.05
N ARG A 262 14.61 6.98 14.13
CA ARG A 262 15.53 5.85 14.12
C ARG A 262 15.07 4.82 15.14
N TRP A 263 15.10 3.54 14.78
CA TRP A 263 14.77 2.44 15.68
C TRP A 263 15.63 1.20 15.37
N TYR A 264 15.64 0.27 16.31
CA TYR A 264 16.28 -1.03 16.15
C TYR A 264 15.21 -2.07 15.84
N ASN A 265 15.43 -2.87 14.81
CA ASN A 265 14.58 -4.02 14.50
C ASN A 265 15.42 -5.05 13.74
N ARG A 266 15.47 -6.27 14.27
CA ARG A 266 16.21 -7.39 13.66
C ARG A 266 15.45 -8.06 12.52
N SER A 267 14.15 -7.80 12.41
CA SER A 267 13.32 -8.42 11.38
C SER A 267 13.10 -7.44 10.21
N ARG A 268 13.41 -7.90 8.99
CA ARG A 268 13.13 -7.21 7.71
C ARG A 268 11.63 -7.27 7.38
N LEU A 269 10.80 -6.81 8.32
CA LEU A 269 9.35 -6.84 8.13
C LEU A 269 8.97 -5.76 7.12
N TRP A 270 8.09 -6.14 6.20
CA TRP A 270 7.45 -5.26 5.24
C TRP A 270 6.76 -4.12 5.99
N THR A 271 7.41 -2.98 6.03
CA THR A 271 6.90 -1.80 6.73
C THR A 271 6.08 -1.02 5.72
N ARG A 272 4.76 -0.90 5.88
CA ARG A 272 3.99 0.10 5.13
C ARG A 272 3.96 1.40 5.92
N LEU A 273 4.24 2.51 5.24
CA LEU A 273 4.04 3.85 5.76
C LEU A 273 2.61 4.30 5.49
N VAL A 274 1.98 4.92 6.48
CA VAL A 274 0.65 5.51 6.38
C VAL A 274 0.73 6.96 6.84
N LEU A 275 0.12 7.86 6.08
CA LEU A 275 -0.04 9.25 6.48
C LEU A 275 -1.45 9.46 7.05
N ARG A 276 -1.54 9.99 8.27
CA ARG A 276 -2.78 10.43 8.91
C ARG A 276 -2.59 11.88 9.35
N GLY A 277 -3.22 12.81 8.65
CA GLY A 277 -2.98 14.24 8.87
C GLY A 277 -1.50 14.58 8.70
N ASP A 278 -0.88 15.13 9.74
CA ASP A 278 0.56 15.43 9.78
C ASP A 278 1.39 14.29 10.42
N GLU A 279 0.80 13.15 10.77
CA GLU A 279 1.51 12.04 11.37
C GLU A 279 1.81 10.93 10.37
N VAL A 280 3.05 10.47 10.39
CA VAL A 280 3.47 9.25 9.69
C VAL A 280 3.43 8.11 10.67
N VAL A 281 2.78 7.04 10.27
CA VAL A 281 2.55 5.85 11.08
C VAL A 281 3.08 4.63 10.35
N TRP A 282 3.72 3.73 11.08
CA TRP A 282 4.22 2.48 10.52
C TRP A 282 4.30 1.37 11.56
N ALA A 283 4.23 0.13 11.08
CA ALA A 283 4.49 -1.05 11.89
C ALA A 283 6.00 -1.27 12.03
N ALA A 284 6.48 -1.50 13.25
CA ALA A 284 7.88 -1.77 13.57
C ALA A 284 7.96 -2.98 14.50
N GLY A 285 7.84 -4.19 13.93
CA GLY A 285 7.68 -5.41 14.71
C GLY A 285 6.34 -5.40 15.43
N GLU A 286 6.36 -5.66 16.74
CA GLU A 286 5.18 -5.72 17.62
C GLU A 286 4.64 -4.33 18.05
N ARG A 287 4.99 -3.27 17.33
CA ARG A 287 4.68 -1.89 17.72
C ARG A 287 4.20 -1.08 16.54
N LEU A 288 3.18 -0.27 16.78
CA LEU A 288 2.81 0.81 15.88
C LEU A 288 3.51 2.09 16.35
N LEU A 289 4.39 2.62 15.50
CA LEU A 289 5.13 3.84 15.77
C LEU A 289 4.54 4.99 14.96
N ALA A 290 4.62 6.19 15.53
CA ALA A 290 4.27 7.41 14.82
C ALA A 290 5.33 8.49 15.02
N VAL A 291 5.45 9.36 14.02
CA VAL A 291 6.17 10.62 14.13
C VAL A 291 5.36 11.72 13.48
N THR A 292 5.20 12.83 14.18
CA THR A 292 4.58 14.03 13.62
C THR A 292 5.59 14.70 12.68
N LEU A 293 5.16 14.93 11.44
CA LEU A 293 5.83 15.81 10.50
C LEU A 293 5.63 17.21 11.04
N SER A 294 6.67 17.78 11.64
CA SER A 294 6.61 19.18 12.03
C SER A 294 6.21 20.00 10.79
N PRO A 295 5.17 20.86 10.86
CA PRO A 295 4.96 21.86 9.83
C PRO A 295 6.27 22.61 9.68
N GLY A 296 6.73 22.75 8.43
CA GLY A 296 8.02 23.35 8.17
C GLY A 296 8.15 24.68 8.92
N ALA A 297 9.15 24.79 9.78
CA ALA A 297 9.89 26.04 9.90
C ALA A 297 10.46 26.31 8.49
N GLY A 298 9.71 27.09 7.72
CA GLY A 298 9.88 27.28 6.29
C GLY A 298 8.67 27.97 5.69
N ALA A 299 8.35 29.14 6.24
CA ALA A 299 7.80 30.27 5.49
C ALA A 299 8.98 31.19 5.14
#